data_AF-A0A2G2ZC19-F1
#
_entry.id   AF-A0A2G2ZC19-F1
#
_cell.length_a   1.000
_cell.length_b   1.000
_cell.length_c   1.000
_cell.angle_alpha   90.00
_cell.angle_beta   90.00
_cell.angle_gamma   90.00
#
_symmetry.space_group_name_H-M   'P 1'
#
loop_
_entity.id
_entity.type
_entity.pdbx_description
1 polymer ?
#
loop_
_entity_poly.entity_id
_entity_poly.type
_entity_poly.pdbx_seq_one_letter_code
_entity_poly.pdbx_strand_id
1 'polypeptide(L)'
;MLSKTNASPAHTGFGNKMGSSNLKSLLDISHYWTNTDATLEPDEELGVHLLELGSYSGLAWLKLKQKLSRMEEKVKQIVEIKQHSLAEENQKTLEVLKERCERLALDGFRRGRGRPKKYWGEVIRRDMEQLQLTEDMTLDRKVWKTRITAEEEQLLQDQLRQAKESVSTMQKLHELAQSQLFEVRAQSEEERAAKQSEYNLLMDEVERAQGRLLSLEREKGLLRSQLQTAHEDNDHKNSDNLDADSALENSLYAKEKIIAELNVELHKLENILSNEREEHINEIKKLNSLLNEKEVSLEELKKELQTRPTTKLIDDLRKKVKILQAVGYNSIEAEDWEVATSGQEMSKLESLLLDKNRKMEHELTQLKVQLSERTSLLESAEAKVVELTAKVNEQQRLIQKLEDDILQGYSSKDRKGTRFDNWDLSESGGTEPLEFPILQNSLEGGASPCYPQPLELLL
;
A
#
# COMPACT_ATOMS: atom_id res chain seq x y z
N MET A 1 -18.98 -43.76 27.16
CA MET A 1 -19.85 -44.86 26.68
C MET A 1 -20.62 -44.37 25.45
N LEU A 2 -20.96 -45.28 24.54
CA LEU A 2 -21.69 -45.00 23.29
C LEU A 2 -23.15 -44.58 23.56
N SER A 3 -23.75 -43.73 22.70
CA SER A 3 -24.79 -44.15 21.74
C SER A 3 -25.66 -43.00 21.19
N LYS A 4 -26.27 -43.28 20.02
CA LYS A 4 -27.37 -42.55 19.32
C LYS A 4 -26.95 -41.30 18.54
N THR A 5 -26.85 -41.28 17.20
CA THR A 5 -27.77 -41.66 16.08
C THR A 5 -29.00 -40.77 15.93
N ASN A 6 -29.01 -39.96 14.86
CA ASN A 6 -30.13 -39.47 14.02
C ASN A 6 -29.60 -38.32 13.14
N ALA A 7 -30.00 -38.08 11.90
CA ALA A 7 -30.60 -38.93 10.86
C ALA A 7 -30.43 -38.20 9.51
N SER A 8 -30.10 -38.90 8.42
CA SER A 8 -30.06 -38.30 7.08
C SER A 8 -31.44 -38.36 6.41
N PRO A 9 -31.78 -37.39 5.53
CA PRO A 9 -32.67 -37.62 4.40
C PRO A 9 -31.85 -37.78 3.12
N ALA A 10 -32.14 -38.85 2.37
CA ALA A 10 -31.64 -39.07 1.01
C ALA A 10 -32.76 -38.84 -0.02
N HIS A 11 -32.39 -38.84 -1.31
CA HIS A 11 -33.23 -38.69 -2.50
C HIS A 11 -33.71 -37.24 -2.77
N THR A 12 -33.79 -36.75 -4.02
CA THR A 12 -33.82 -37.45 -5.32
C THR A 12 -32.85 -36.84 -6.33
N GLY A 13 -32.25 -37.68 -7.19
CA GLY A 13 -31.54 -37.23 -8.39
C GLY A 13 -32.48 -37.23 -9.60
N PHE A 14 -32.69 -36.07 -10.23
CA PHE A 14 -33.32 -35.97 -11.54
C PHE A 14 -32.26 -35.79 -12.62
N GLY A 15 -31.89 -36.89 -13.30
CA GLY A 15 -31.01 -36.85 -14.45
C GLY A 15 -31.76 -36.37 -15.71
N ASN A 16 -31.62 -35.09 -16.06
CA ASN A 16 -32.15 -34.58 -17.32
C ASN A 16 -31.16 -34.84 -18.47
N LYS A 17 -31.47 -35.88 -19.28
CA LYS A 17 -30.91 -36.01 -20.64
C LYS A 17 -31.53 -34.93 -21.53
N MET A 18 -30.90 -33.76 -21.60
CA MET A 18 -31.15 -32.75 -22.64
C MET A 18 -30.01 -32.78 -23.65
N GLY A 19 -30.35 -32.88 -24.93
CA GLY A 19 -29.42 -33.30 -25.98
C GLY A 19 -28.28 -32.34 -26.28
N SER A 20 -27.11 -32.90 -26.61
CA SER A 20 -25.92 -32.20 -27.10
C SER A 20 -26.15 -31.38 -28.37
N SER A 21 -27.22 -31.66 -29.11
CA SER A 21 -27.66 -30.87 -30.27
C SER A 21 -28.04 -29.42 -29.92
N ASN A 22 -28.67 -29.17 -28.76
CA ASN A 22 -29.07 -27.81 -28.37
C ASN A 22 -27.90 -26.93 -27.94
N LEU A 23 -26.87 -27.51 -27.31
CA LEU A 23 -25.66 -26.79 -26.95
C LEU A 23 -24.86 -26.38 -28.20
N LYS A 24 -24.87 -27.21 -29.25
CA LYS A 24 -24.22 -26.88 -30.52
C LYS A 24 -24.93 -25.74 -31.25
N SER A 25 -26.27 -25.77 -31.34
CA SER A 25 -27.03 -24.65 -31.90
C SER A 25 -26.88 -23.35 -31.11
N LEU A 26 -26.77 -23.41 -29.77
CA LEU A 26 -26.52 -22.22 -28.95
C LEU A 26 -25.10 -21.65 -29.17
N LEU A 27 -24.12 -22.51 -29.43
CA LEU A 27 -22.75 -22.08 -29.74
C LEU A 27 -22.66 -21.49 -31.16
N ASP A 28 -23.31 -22.09 -32.15
CA ASP A 28 -23.38 -21.58 -33.52
C ASP A 28 -24.09 -20.21 -33.58
N ILE A 29 -25.13 -20.00 -32.77
CA ILE A 29 -25.78 -18.69 -32.60
C ILE A 29 -24.83 -17.69 -31.91
N SER A 30 -24.07 -18.11 -30.90
CA SER A 30 -23.07 -17.25 -30.23
C SER A 30 -21.94 -16.80 -31.15
N HIS A 31 -21.52 -17.65 -32.10
CA HIS A 31 -20.48 -17.31 -33.08
C HIS A 31 -20.96 -16.32 -34.16
N TYR A 32 -22.27 -16.26 -34.44
CA TYR A 32 -22.83 -15.22 -35.32
C TYR A 32 -22.88 -13.83 -34.68
N TRP A 33 -22.96 -13.74 -33.34
CA TRP A 33 -23.05 -12.47 -32.60
C TRP A 33 -21.70 -11.89 -32.15
N THR A 34 -20.60 -12.62 -32.32
CA THR A 34 -19.26 -12.19 -31.86
C THR A 34 -18.34 -11.67 -32.97
N ASN A 35 -18.81 -11.67 -34.23
CA ASN A 35 -18.00 -11.37 -35.42
C ASN A 35 -18.59 -10.24 -36.30
N THR A 36 -19.45 -9.39 -35.75
CA THR A 36 -19.91 -8.15 -36.40
C THR A 36 -19.22 -6.94 -35.76
N ASP A 37 -18.51 -6.16 -36.58
CA ASP A 37 -17.86 -4.92 -36.17
C ASP A 37 -18.86 -3.95 -35.52
N ALA A 38 -18.45 -3.33 -34.42
CA ALA A 38 -19.27 -2.44 -33.61
C ALA A 38 -19.45 -1.03 -34.23
N THR A 39 -19.78 -0.96 -35.53
CA THR A 39 -20.00 0.30 -36.27
C THR A 39 -21.21 0.28 -37.23
N LEU A 40 -22.07 -0.74 -37.16
CA LEU A 40 -23.37 -0.78 -37.86
C LEU A 40 -24.52 -0.70 -36.86
N GLU A 41 -25.39 0.29 -37.03
CA GLU A 41 -26.66 0.37 -36.29
C GLU A 41 -27.51 -0.87 -36.60
N PRO A 42 -28.14 -1.54 -35.61
CA PRO A 42 -28.95 -2.72 -35.87
C PRO A 42 -30.29 -2.31 -36.50
N ASP A 43 -30.39 -2.46 -37.83
CA ASP A 43 -31.53 -2.07 -38.66
C ASP A 43 -32.89 -2.45 -38.05
N GLU A 44 -33.78 -1.46 -37.94
CA GLU A 44 -35.17 -1.70 -37.53
C GLU A 44 -35.93 -2.57 -38.56
N GLU A 45 -35.46 -2.61 -39.81
CA GLU A 45 -36.08 -3.28 -40.95
C GLU A 45 -36.15 -4.81 -40.79
N LEU A 46 -35.10 -5.45 -40.25
CA LEU A 46 -35.08 -6.91 -40.03
C LEU A 46 -36.16 -7.37 -39.04
N GLY A 47 -36.48 -6.54 -38.04
CA GLY A 47 -37.56 -6.81 -37.09
C GLY A 47 -38.94 -6.70 -37.74
N VAL A 48 -39.13 -5.76 -38.66
CA VAL A 48 -40.39 -5.52 -39.39
C VAL A 48 -40.70 -6.67 -40.35
N HIS A 49 -39.73 -7.10 -41.16
CA HIS A 49 -39.94 -8.21 -42.12
C HIS A 49 -40.30 -9.54 -41.45
N LEU A 50 -39.75 -9.83 -40.26
CA LEU A 50 -40.11 -11.01 -39.47
C LEU A 50 -41.51 -10.96 -38.84
N LEU A 51 -42.09 -9.76 -38.68
CA LEU A 51 -43.47 -9.56 -38.22
C LEU A 51 -44.47 -9.69 -39.38
N GLU A 52 -44.16 -9.16 -40.56
CA GLU A 52 -44.99 -9.31 -41.78
C GLU A 52 -45.15 -10.79 -42.18
N LEU A 53 -44.12 -11.60 -41.94
CA LEU A 53 -44.16 -13.05 -42.17
C LEU A 53 -44.81 -13.87 -41.04
N GLY A 54 -45.36 -13.23 -40.00
CA GLY A 54 -46.18 -13.88 -38.97
C GLY A 54 -45.46 -14.93 -38.11
N SER A 55 -44.12 -14.94 -38.09
CA SER A 55 -43.35 -15.97 -37.38
C SER A 55 -43.47 -15.85 -35.87
N TYR A 56 -43.63 -16.99 -35.18
CA TYR A 56 -43.59 -17.08 -33.71
C TYR A 56 -42.31 -16.46 -33.10
N SER A 57 -41.21 -16.45 -33.86
CA SER A 57 -39.95 -15.80 -33.48
C SER A 57 -40.04 -14.27 -33.41
N GLY A 58 -40.75 -13.63 -34.35
CA GLY A 58 -40.93 -12.18 -34.40
C GLY A 58 -41.75 -11.65 -33.22
N LEU A 59 -42.84 -12.33 -32.87
CA LEU A 59 -43.64 -11.99 -31.67
C LEU A 59 -42.87 -12.21 -30.36
N ALA A 60 -42.02 -13.23 -30.29
CA ALA A 60 -41.15 -13.46 -29.14
C ALA A 60 -40.08 -12.36 -29.01
N TRP A 61 -39.47 -11.95 -30.13
CA TRP A 61 -38.52 -10.84 -30.19
C TRP A 61 -39.16 -9.51 -29.79
N LEU A 62 -40.36 -9.18 -30.31
CA LEU A 62 -41.07 -7.96 -29.94
C LEU A 62 -41.40 -7.92 -28.43
N LYS A 63 -41.80 -9.06 -27.85
CA LYS A 63 -42.08 -9.20 -26.42
C LYS A 63 -40.82 -9.13 -25.55
N LEU A 64 -39.66 -9.50 -26.09
CA LEU A 64 -38.35 -9.29 -25.47
C LEU A 64 -37.93 -7.81 -25.56
N LYS A 65 -38.00 -7.17 -26.73
CA LYS A 65 -37.73 -5.74 -26.94
C LYS A 65 -38.60 -4.88 -26.01
N GLN A 66 -39.90 -5.16 -25.91
CA GLN A 66 -40.81 -4.47 -24.98
C GLN A 66 -40.44 -4.68 -23.50
N LYS A 67 -39.97 -5.89 -23.11
CA LYS A 67 -39.46 -6.14 -21.76
C LYS A 67 -38.15 -5.40 -21.49
N LEU A 68 -37.28 -5.30 -22.49
CA LEU A 68 -36.00 -4.59 -22.41
C LEU A 68 -36.22 -3.10 -22.19
N SER A 69 -37.00 -2.43 -23.06
CA SER A 69 -37.33 -1.01 -22.89
C SER A 69 -38.04 -0.72 -21.56
N ARG A 70 -38.94 -1.60 -21.12
CA ARG A 70 -39.58 -1.49 -19.80
C ARG A 70 -38.62 -1.74 -18.63
N MET A 71 -37.47 -2.36 -18.86
CA MET A 71 -36.40 -2.52 -17.87
C MET A 71 -35.47 -1.31 -17.87
N GLU A 72 -35.06 -0.83 -19.04
CA GLU A 72 -34.26 0.39 -19.24
C GLU A 72 -34.95 1.60 -18.61
N GLU A 73 -36.24 1.78 -18.84
CA GLU A 73 -37.02 2.90 -18.30
C GLU A 73 -37.17 2.82 -16.77
N LYS A 74 -37.27 1.60 -16.21
CA LYS A 74 -37.22 1.39 -14.75
C LYS A 74 -35.85 1.69 -14.17
N VAL A 75 -34.77 1.30 -14.86
CA VAL A 75 -33.40 1.61 -14.44
C VAL A 75 -33.19 3.13 -14.45
N LYS A 76 -33.66 3.82 -15.49
CA LYS A 76 -33.63 5.29 -15.58
C LYS A 76 -34.38 5.95 -14.41
N GLN A 77 -35.63 5.52 -14.14
CA GLN A 77 -36.39 6.01 -12.98
C GLN A 77 -35.68 5.75 -11.64
N ILE A 78 -35.06 4.58 -11.44
CA ILE A 78 -34.29 4.28 -10.22
C ILE A 78 -33.06 5.18 -10.10
N VAL A 79 -32.37 5.48 -11.21
CA VAL A 79 -31.22 6.40 -11.22
C VAL A 79 -31.65 7.82 -10.90
N GLU A 80 -32.73 8.32 -11.51
CA GLU A 80 -33.29 9.66 -11.24
C GLU A 80 -33.73 9.80 -9.77
N ILE A 81 -34.46 8.82 -9.22
CA ILE A 81 -34.86 8.79 -7.81
C ILE A 81 -33.63 8.80 -6.88
N LYS A 82 -32.59 8.02 -7.21
CA LYS A 82 -31.35 8.00 -6.42
C LYS A 82 -30.58 9.33 -6.50
N GLN A 83 -30.52 9.96 -7.67
CA GLN A 83 -29.89 11.27 -7.83
C GLN A 83 -30.62 12.35 -7.03
N HIS A 84 -31.96 12.37 -7.06
CA HIS A 84 -32.75 13.29 -6.23
C HIS A 84 -32.58 13.02 -4.73
N SER A 85 -32.63 11.75 -4.29
CA SER A 85 -32.42 11.38 -2.89
C SER A 85 -31.04 11.81 -2.37
N LEU A 86 -29.98 11.62 -3.18
CA LEU A 86 -28.62 12.03 -2.82
C LEU A 86 -28.48 13.55 -2.78
N ALA A 87 -29.11 14.27 -3.71
CA ALA A 87 -29.15 15.73 -3.71
C ALA A 87 -29.86 16.29 -2.47
N GLU A 88 -30.99 15.69 -2.07
CA GLU A 88 -31.69 16.07 -0.83
C GLU A 88 -30.87 15.79 0.43
N GLU A 89 -30.15 14.67 0.51
CA GLU A 89 -29.30 14.33 1.66
C GLU A 89 -28.09 15.27 1.76
N ASN A 90 -27.47 15.60 0.62
CA ASN A 90 -26.44 16.64 0.53
C ASN A 90 -26.96 18.03 0.92
N GLN A 91 -28.20 18.38 0.56
CA GLN A 91 -28.81 19.63 0.99
C GLN A 91 -29.07 19.65 2.51
N LYS A 92 -29.64 18.59 3.07
CA LYS A 92 -29.90 18.46 4.52
C LYS A 92 -28.61 18.55 5.35
N THR A 93 -27.53 17.92 4.90
CA THR A 93 -26.22 18.00 5.57
C THR A 93 -25.61 19.41 5.50
N LEU A 94 -25.72 20.10 4.36
CA LEU A 94 -25.32 21.50 4.22
C LEU A 94 -26.15 22.44 5.12
N GLU A 95 -27.46 22.22 5.24
CA GLU A 95 -28.34 22.98 6.14
C GLU A 95 -27.94 22.80 7.62
N VAL A 96 -27.68 21.56 8.07
CA VAL A 96 -27.20 21.27 9.43
C VAL A 96 -25.83 21.92 9.70
N LEU A 97 -24.91 21.91 8.74
CA LEU A 97 -23.61 22.59 8.86
C LEU A 97 -23.77 24.12 8.94
N LYS A 98 -24.69 24.68 8.16
CA LYS A 98 -25.02 26.12 8.18
C LYS A 98 -25.60 26.52 9.53
N GLU A 99 -26.57 25.79 10.06
CA GLU A 99 -27.12 26.02 11.40
C GLU A 99 -26.08 25.90 12.52
N ARG A 100 -25.09 25.01 12.36
CA ARG A 100 -23.96 24.89 13.31
C ARG A 100 -23.05 26.12 13.24
N CYS A 101 -22.75 26.61 12.04
CA CYS A 101 -21.97 27.84 11.86
C CYS A 101 -22.71 29.07 12.40
N GLU A 102 -24.01 29.20 12.15
CA GLU A 102 -24.84 30.30 12.67
C GLU A 102 -24.93 30.26 14.21
N ARG A 103 -25.08 29.07 14.82
CA ARG A 103 -25.00 28.91 16.29
C ARG A 103 -23.65 29.35 16.84
N LEU A 104 -22.53 28.94 16.24
CA LEU A 104 -21.18 29.35 16.66
C LEU A 104 -20.96 30.87 16.52
N ALA A 105 -21.48 31.48 15.45
CA ALA A 105 -21.43 32.93 15.28
C ALA A 105 -22.25 33.67 16.35
N LEU A 106 -23.47 33.21 16.65
CA LEU A 106 -24.33 33.80 17.69
C LEU A 106 -23.72 33.66 19.10
N ASP A 107 -23.08 32.53 19.40
CA ASP A 107 -22.37 32.31 20.67
C ASP A 107 -21.13 33.20 20.82
N GLY A 108 -20.46 33.53 19.71
CA GLY A 108 -19.39 34.52 19.69
C GLY A 108 -19.86 35.94 20.05
N PHE A 109 -21.08 36.31 19.64
CA PHE A 109 -21.63 37.65 19.93
C PHE A 109 -22.16 37.82 21.37
N ARG A 110 -22.65 36.77 22.03
CA ARG A 110 -23.26 36.89 23.38
C ARG A 110 -22.26 37.05 24.54
N ARG A 111 -21.01 36.61 24.39
CA ARG A 111 -20.02 36.59 25.51
C ARG A 111 -19.35 37.95 25.82
N GLY A 112 -19.61 39.01 25.05
CA GLY A 112 -18.67 40.15 24.94
C GLY A 112 -19.14 41.57 25.30
N ARG A 113 -20.36 41.80 25.84
CA ARG A 113 -20.94 43.17 25.95
C ARG A 113 -21.60 43.54 27.30
N GLY A 114 -21.02 43.18 28.45
CA GLY A 114 -21.66 43.43 29.76
C GLY A 114 -20.79 43.87 30.95
N ARG A 115 -19.46 43.97 30.84
CA ARG A 115 -18.58 44.27 31.99
C ARG A 115 -17.86 45.62 31.84
N PRO A 116 -17.71 46.45 32.89
CA PRO A 116 -17.02 47.74 32.81
C PRO A 116 -15.57 47.62 32.33
N LYS A 117 -15.33 47.87 31.04
CA LYS A 117 -14.01 47.72 30.38
C LYS A 117 -12.90 48.63 30.93
N LYS A 118 -13.22 49.63 31.75
CA LYS A 118 -12.27 50.64 32.22
C LYS A 118 -11.19 50.12 33.18
N TYR A 119 -11.44 49.05 33.95
CA TYR A 119 -10.42 48.48 34.84
C TYR A 119 -9.83 47.16 34.33
N TRP A 120 -10.61 46.31 33.64
CA TRP A 120 -10.10 45.05 33.07
C TRP A 120 -8.95 45.28 32.08
N GLY A 121 -9.01 46.33 31.25
CA GLY A 121 -7.92 46.67 30.32
C GLY A 121 -6.65 47.22 30.98
N GLU A 122 -6.68 47.48 32.29
CA GLU A 122 -5.50 47.85 33.10
C GLU A 122 -5.04 46.69 33.98
N VAL A 123 -5.97 45.93 34.57
CA VAL A 123 -5.67 44.71 35.32
C VAL A 123 -5.01 43.68 34.41
N ILE A 124 -5.59 43.35 33.25
CA ILE A 124 -4.98 42.42 32.28
C ILE A 124 -3.59 42.90 31.83
N ARG A 125 -3.37 44.22 31.75
CA ARG A 125 -2.07 44.80 31.37
C ARG A 125 -1.04 44.63 32.48
N ARG A 126 -1.41 44.95 33.73
CA ARG A 126 -0.58 44.72 34.92
C ARG A 126 -0.31 43.24 35.16
N ASP A 127 -1.28 42.38 34.93
CA ASP A 127 -1.15 40.93 35.07
C ASP A 127 -0.22 40.37 33.98
N MET A 128 -0.30 40.87 32.73
CA MET A 128 0.66 40.52 31.66
C MET A 128 2.07 41.03 31.98
N GLU A 129 2.24 42.24 32.53
CA GLU A 129 3.53 42.76 33.02
C GLU A 129 4.08 41.92 34.19
N GLN A 130 3.25 41.57 35.17
CA GLN A 130 3.65 40.77 36.34
C GLN A 130 4.03 39.33 35.98
N LEU A 131 3.34 38.74 35.00
CA LEU A 131 3.62 37.40 34.48
C LEU A 131 4.72 37.40 33.39
N GLN A 132 5.32 38.56 33.08
CA GLN A 132 6.31 38.74 32.01
C GLN A 132 5.85 38.20 30.64
N LEU A 133 4.55 38.26 30.35
CA LEU A 133 3.98 37.83 29.08
C LEU A 133 4.18 38.92 28.02
N THR A 134 5.39 38.96 27.47
CA THR A 134 5.80 39.85 26.38
C THR A 134 4.99 39.61 25.10
N GLU A 135 5.15 40.51 24.13
CA GLU A 135 4.48 40.45 22.81
C GLU A 135 4.69 39.12 22.06
N ASP A 136 5.70 38.35 22.47
CA ASP A 136 6.03 37.00 22.01
C ASP A 136 4.85 36.01 22.07
N MET A 137 3.94 36.10 23.03
CA MET A 137 2.71 35.26 23.01
C MET A 137 1.77 35.59 21.83
N THR A 138 1.83 36.82 21.31
CA THR A 138 1.06 37.20 20.10
C THR A 138 1.80 36.81 18.83
N LEU A 139 3.13 36.71 18.89
CA LEU A 139 3.95 36.10 17.84
C LEU A 139 3.67 34.59 17.78
N ASP A 140 3.59 33.90 18.92
CA ASP A 140 3.29 32.45 18.97
C ASP A 140 1.96 32.12 18.29
N ARG A 141 0.90 32.91 18.51
CA ARG A 141 -0.37 32.75 17.76
C ARG A 141 -0.23 32.96 16.24
N LYS A 142 0.68 33.84 15.79
CA LYS A 142 0.95 34.04 14.35
C LYS A 142 1.78 32.88 13.81
N VAL A 143 2.84 32.49 14.51
CA VAL A 143 3.75 31.38 14.18
C VAL A 143 2.98 30.07 14.10
N TRP A 144 2.14 29.75 15.09
CA TRP A 144 1.28 28.58 15.11
C TRP A 144 0.30 28.56 13.93
N LYS A 145 -0.32 29.71 13.60
CA LYS A 145 -1.17 29.83 12.41
C LYS A 145 -0.40 29.60 11.12
N THR A 146 0.74 30.26 10.92
CA THR A 146 1.57 30.08 9.72
C THR A 146 2.10 28.66 9.59
N ARG A 147 2.35 28.00 10.72
CA ARG A 147 2.79 26.61 10.77
C ARG A 147 1.68 25.64 10.40
N ILE A 148 0.46 25.79 10.95
CA ILE A 148 -0.69 24.99 10.53
C ILE A 148 -0.96 25.17 9.03
N THR A 149 -1.00 26.41 8.53
CA THR A 149 -1.24 26.63 7.10
C THR A 149 -0.12 26.06 6.23
N ALA A 150 1.14 26.09 6.69
CA ALA A 150 2.25 25.46 5.97
C ALA A 150 2.19 23.92 6.01
N GLU A 151 1.80 23.32 7.13
CA GLU A 151 1.57 21.87 7.28
C GLU A 151 0.39 21.41 6.38
N GLU A 152 -0.71 22.17 6.33
CA GLU A 152 -1.83 21.96 5.41
C GLU A 152 -1.43 22.13 3.92
N GLU A 153 -0.67 23.17 3.59
CA GLU A 153 -0.14 23.41 2.23
C GLU A 153 0.81 22.29 1.79
N GLN A 154 1.67 21.78 2.68
CA GLN A 154 2.54 20.64 2.39
C GLN A 154 1.73 19.37 2.12
N LEU A 155 0.73 19.06 2.95
CA LEU A 155 -0.14 17.91 2.74
C LEU A 155 -0.88 17.99 1.39
N LEU A 156 -1.41 19.16 1.03
CA LEU A 156 -2.06 19.39 -0.26
C LEU A 156 -1.08 19.29 -1.44
N GLN A 157 0.16 19.76 -1.28
CA GLN A 157 1.22 19.61 -2.29
C GLN A 157 1.63 18.16 -2.49
N ASP A 158 1.76 17.36 -1.42
CA ASP A 158 2.07 15.93 -1.52
C ASP A 158 0.91 15.12 -2.11
N GLN A 159 -0.35 15.44 -1.77
CA GLN A 159 -1.52 14.85 -2.44
C GLN A 159 -1.54 15.19 -3.94
N LEU A 160 -1.27 16.45 -4.31
CA LEU A 160 -1.18 16.87 -5.71
C LEU A 160 -0.01 16.18 -6.43
N ARG A 161 1.12 15.96 -5.76
CA ARG A 161 2.28 15.25 -6.29
C ARG A 161 1.95 13.77 -6.50
N GLN A 162 1.34 13.09 -5.54
CA GLN A 162 0.90 11.70 -5.66
C GLN A 162 -0.13 11.52 -6.79
N ALA A 163 -1.06 12.47 -6.95
CA ALA A 163 -2.04 12.46 -8.05
C ALA A 163 -1.37 12.69 -9.42
N LYS A 164 -0.36 13.56 -9.52
CA LYS A 164 0.43 13.74 -10.74
C LYS A 164 1.27 12.51 -11.07
N GLU A 165 1.90 11.90 -10.06
CA GLU A 165 2.66 10.67 -10.20
C GLU A 165 1.75 9.51 -10.70
N SER A 166 0.56 9.33 -10.12
CA SER A 166 -0.40 8.29 -10.55
C SER A 166 -1.01 8.54 -11.93
N VAL A 167 -1.25 9.80 -12.32
CA VAL A 167 -1.61 10.12 -13.72
C VAL A 167 -0.45 9.80 -14.66
N SER A 168 0.79 10.10 -14.29
CA SER A 168 1.96 9.82 -15.14
C SER A 168 2.25 8.32 -15.30
N THR A 169 1.95 7.48 -14.29
CA THR A 169 2.06 6.03 -14.42
C THR A 169 0.93 5.47 -15.28
N MET A 170 -0.30 5.96 -15.15
CA MET A 170 -1.41 5.59 -16.02
C MET A 170 -1.17 5.99 -17.49
N GLN A 171 -0.57 7.16 -17.74
CA GLN A 171 -0.16 7.58 -19.08
C GLN A 171 0.89 6.63 -19.68
N LYS A 172 1.95 6.30 -18.96
CA LYS A 172 2.96 5.33 -19.42
C LYS A 172 2.38 3.94 -19.66
N LEU A 173 1.47 3.46 -18.81
CA LEU A 173 0.78 2.19 -19.02
C LEU A 173 -0.14 2.23 -20.25
N HIS A 174 -0.79 3.37 -20.51
CA HIS A 174 -1.59 3.57 -21.72
C HIS A 174 -0.71 3.58 -22.98
N GLU A 175 0.42 4.29 -22.98
CA GLU A 175 1.40 4.31 -24.07
C GLU A 175 1.95 2.91 -24.37
N LEU A 176 2.31 2.13 -23.35
CA LEU A 176 2.78 0.75 -23.49
C LEU A 176 1.68 -0.20 -24.00
N ALA A 177 0.45 -0.07 -23.51
CA ALA A 177 -0.67 -0.86 -24.03
C ALA A 177 -0.99 -0.49 -25.49
N GLN A 178 -0.87 0.80 -25.83
CA GLN A 178 -1.09 1.28 -27.19
C GLN A 178 0.01 0.79 -28.15
N SER A 179 1.28 0.78 -27.74
CA SER A 179 2.37 0.22 -28.56
C SER A 179 2.18 -1.28 -28.78
N GLN A 180 1.81 -2.04 -27.75
CA GLN A 180 1.49 -3.47 -27.88
C GLN A 180 0.32 -3.73 -28.83
N LEU A 181 -0.73 -2.89 -28.80
CA LEU A 181 -1.85 -3.00 -29.75
C LEU A 181 -1.40 -2.71 -31.20
N PHE A 182 -0.48 -1.76 -31.41
CA PHE A 182 0.09 -1.52 -32.74
C PHE A 182 1.01 -2.66 -33.20
N GLU A 183 1.82 -3.25 -32.33
CA GLU A 183 2.66 -4.41 -32.64
C GLU A 183 1.82 -5.64 -33.04
N VAL A 184 0.81 -5.99 -32.25
CA VAL A 184 -0.11 -7.10 -32.56
C VAL A 184 -0.89 -6.84 -33.84
N ARG A 185 -1.28 -5.58 -34.10
CA ARG A 185 -1.93 -5.20 -35.36
C ARG A 185 -0.98 -5.39 -36.56
N ALA A 186 0.26 -4.92 -36.46
CA ALA A 186 1.26 -5.07 -37.51
C ALA A 186 1.54 -6.55 -37.81
N GLN A 187 1.71 -7.39 -36.79
CA GLN A 187 1.84 -8.85 -36.93
C GLN A 187 0.61 -9.47 -37.62
N SER A 188 -0.60 -9.04 -37.26
CA SER A 188 -1.84 -9.53 -37.86
C SER A 188 -2.05 -9.06 -39.32
N GLU A 189 -1.49 -7.92 -39.70
CA GLU A 189 -1.48 -7.40 -41.06
C GLU A 189 -0.40 -8.10 -41.92
N GLU A 190 0.79 -8.36 -41.35
CA GLU A 190 1.86 -9.16 -41.96
C GLU A 190 1.41 -10.62 -42.20
N GLU A 191 0.80 -11.27 -41.21
CA GLU A 191 0.22 -12.62 -41.37
C GLU A 191 -0.86 -12.66 -42.47
N ARG A 192 -1.69 -11.61 -42.60
CA ARG A 192 -2.68 -11.52 -43.68
C ARG A 192 -2.00 -11.37 -45.04
N ALA A 193 -0.97 -10.53 -45.14
CA ALA A 193 -0.20 -10.37 -46.37
C ALA A 193 0.50 -11.66 -46.79
N ALA A 194 1.11 -12.38 -45.84
CA ALA A 194 1.73 -13.69 -46.07
C ALA A 194 0.71 -14.72 -46.58
N LYS A 195 -0.42 -14.90 -45.88
CA LYS A 195 -1.51 -15.81 -46.28
C LYS A 195 -2.12 -15.44 -47.63
N GLN A 196 -2.21 -14.14 -47.96
CA GLN A 196 -2.66 -13.69 -49.27
C GLN A 196 -1.64 -14.01 -50.37
N SER A 197 -0.33 -13.91 -50.10
CA SER A 197 0.70 -14.30 -51.06
C SER A 197 0.75 -15.82 -51.29
N GLU A 198 0.57 -16.62 -50.24
CA GLU A 198 0.39 -18.08 -50.33
C GLU A 198 -0.85 -18.43 -51.16
N TYR A 199 -1.99 -17.78 -50.91
CA TYR A 199 -3.20 -17.96 -51.71
C TYR A 199 -2.99 -17.64 -53.19
N ASN A 200 -2.30 -16.54 -53.50
CA ASN A 200 -2.01 -16.17 -54.88
C ASN A 200 -1.09 -17.22 -55.56
N LEU A 201 -0.04 -17.70 -54.88
CA LEU A 201 0.85 -18.74 -55.40
C LEU A 201 0.11 -20.07 -55.64
N LEU A 202 -0.79 -20.46 -54.73
CA LEU A 202 -1.65 -21.64 -54.89
C LEU A 202 -2.65 -21.46 -56.04
N MET A 203 -3.19 -20.26 -56.24
CA MET A 203 -4.05 -19.97 -57.39
C MET A 203 -3.27 -20.11 -58.71
N ASP A 204 -2.07 -19.51 -58.80
CA ASP A 204 -1.19 -19.66 -59.96
C ASP A 204 -0.80 -21.14 -60.21
N GLU A 205 -0.61 -21.94 -59.16
CA GLU A 205 -0.35 -23.37 -59.26
C GLU A 205 -1.55 -24.15 -59.79
N VAL A 206 -2.76 -23.82 -59.33
CA VAL A 206 -4.01 -24.38 -59.83
C VAL A 206 -4.20 -24.02 -61.30
N GLU A 207 -3.98 -22.77 -61.71
CA GLU A 207 -4.05 -22.35 -63.11
C GLU A 207 -2.99 -23.05 -63.98
N ARG A 208 -1.74 -23.16 -63.51
CA ARG A 208 -0.68 -23.91 -64.20
C ARG A 208 -1.01 -25.40 -64.33
N ALA A 209 -1.61 -26.01 -63.31
CA ALA A 209 -2.06 -27.41 -63.34
C ALA A 209 -3.24 -27.61 -64.30
N GLN A 210 -4.22 -26.70 -64.30
CA GLN A 210 -5.34 -26.69 -65.24
C GLN A 210 -4.86 -26.51 -66.69
N GLY A 211 -3.92 -25.60 -66.94
CA GLY A 211 -3.31 -25.41 -68.26
C GLY A 211 -2.61 -26.68 -68.79
N ARG A 212 -1.85 -27.37 -67.93
CA ARG A 212 -1.24 -28.67 -68.24
C ARG A 212 -2.29 -29.75 -68.53
N LEU A 213 -3.34 -29.83 -67.71
CA LEU A 213 -4.44 -30.78 -67.88
C LEU A 213 -5.14 -30.57 -69.23
N LEU A 214 -5.45 -29.33 -69.60
CA LEU A 214 -6.03 -28.99 -70.90
C LEU A 214 -5.09 -29.32 -72.09
N SER A 215 -3.76 -29.22 -71.92
CA SER A 215 -2.81 -29.68 -72.94
C SER A 215 -2.87 -31.20 -73.10
N LEU A 216 -2.78 -31.93 -71.98
CA LEU A 216 -2.83 -33.40 -71.95
C LEU A 216 -4.17 -33.94 -72.48
N GLU A 217 -5.29 -33.24 -72.26
CA GLU A 217 -6.59 -33.60 -72.83
C GLU A 217 -6.62 -33.45 -74.36
N ARG A 218 -6.03 -32.36 -74.89
CA ARG A 218 -5.88 -32.16 -76.35
C ARG A 218 -4.94 -33.19 -76.96
N GLU A 219 -3.79 -33.42 -76.34
CA GLU A 219 -2.80 -34.43 -76.76
C GLU A 219 -3.40 -35.85 -76.72
N LYS A 220 -4.17 -36.20 -75.69
CA LYS A 220 -4.92 -37.46 -75.61
C LYS A 220 -5.98 -37.57 -76.71
N GLY A 221 -6.62 -36.46 -77.09
CA GLY A 221 -7.50 -36.40 -78.26
C GLY A 221 -6.74 -36.66 -79.57
N LEU A 222 -5.60 -36.00 -79.75
CA LEU A 222 -4.74 -36.18 -80.92
C LEU A 222 -4.17 -37.60 -81.01
N LEU A 223 -3.61 -38.15 -79.93
CA LEU A 223 -3.11 -39.53 -79.86
C LEU A 223 -4.21 -40.56 -80.11
N ARG A 224 -5.46 -40.30 -79.69
CA ARG A 224 -6.61 -41.15 -80.05
C ARG A 224 -6.90 -41.10 -81.55
N SER A 225 -6.87 -39.93 -82.18
CA SER A 225 -7.03 -39.81 -83.63
C SER A 225 -5.84 -40.40 -84.40
N GLN A 226 -4.62 -40.25 -83.91
CA GLN A 226 -3.41 -40.83 -84.50
C GLN A 226 -3.36 -42.34 -84.33
N LEU A 227 -3.87 -42.92 -83.23
CA LEU A 227 -4.05 -44.37 -83.12
C LEU A 227 -5.11 -44.89 -84.09
N GLN A 228 -6.15 -44.11 -84.38
CA GLN A 228 -7.14 -44.45 -85.39
C GLN A 228 -6.52 -44.48 -86.80
N THR A 229 -5.73 -43.47 -87.18
CA THR A 229 -5.07 -43.43 -88.50
C THR A 229 -3.86 -44.36 -88.58
N ALA A 230 -3.07 -44.50 -87.52
CA ALA A 230 -1.95 -45.46 -87.49
C ALA A 230 -2.44 -46.91 -87.50
N HIS A 231 -3.68 -47.20 -87.09
CA HIS A 231 -4.30 -48.50 -87.31
C HIS A 231 -4.60 -48.75 -88.82
N GLU A 232 -4.75 -47.69 -89.60
CA GLU A 232 -4.93 -47.71 -91.07
C GLU A 232 -3.56 -47.68 -91.81
N ASP A 233 -2.52 -47.05 -91.23
CA ASP A 233 -1.20 -46.83 -91.86
C ASP A 233 -0.11 -47.87 -91.53
N ASN A 234 -0.30 -48.78 -90.55
CA ASN A 234 0.77 -49.66 -90.02
C ASN A 234 1.32 -50.73 -91.00
N ASP A 235 0.87 -50.77 -92.25
CA ASP A 235 1.35 -51.71 -93.26
C ASP A 235 2.68 -51.28 -93.92
N HIS A 236 3.16 -50.04 -93.74
CA HIS A 236 4.26 -49.50 -94.56
C HIS A 236 5.47 -48.88 -93.82
N LYS A 237 6.46 -49.78 -93.62
CA LYS A 237 7.92 -49.60 -93.79
C LYS A 237 8.76 -48.86 -92.72
N ASN A 238 9.72 -49.62 -92.19
CA ASN A 238 11.00 -49.12 -91.68
C ASN A 238 12.04 -49.03 -92.83
N SER A 239 12.80 -47.95 -92.92
CA SER A 239 14.24 -48.01 -93.27
C SER A 239 14.98 -46.73 -92.89
N ASP A 240 16.31 -46.84 -92.86
CA ASP A 240 17.36 -45.80 -92.92
C ASP A 240 18.12 -45.54 -91.60
N ASN A 241 19.09 -46.44 -91.36
CA ASN A 241 19.89 -46.54 -90.13
C ASN A 241 21.30 -45.94 -90.26
N LEU A 242 21.54 -45.02 -91.22
CA LEU A 242 22.86 -44.45 -91.50
C LEU A 242 22.96 -42.94 -91.21
N ASP A 243 21.85 -42.20 -91.28
CA ASP A 243 21.78 -40.83 -90.73
C ASP A 243 21.74 -40.83 -89.19
N ALA A 244 21.40 -41.98 -88.58
CA ALA A 244 21.31 -42.15 -87.14
C ALA A 244 22.64 -41.88 -86.42
N ASP A 245 23.76 -42.45 -86.88
CA ASP A 245 25.05 -42.32 -86.20
C ASP A 245 25.59 -40.87 -86.23
N SER A 246 25.44 -40.14 -87.34
CA SER A 246 25.83 -38.73 -87.40
C SER A 246 24.91 -37.84 -86.55
N ALA A 247 23.61 -38.14 -86.49
CA ALA A 247 22.70 -37.46 -85.57
C ALA A 247 23.02 -37.75 -84.09
N LEU A 248 23.45 -38.98 -83.77
CA LEU A 248 23.90 -39.38 -82.44
C LEU A 248 25.20 -38.69 -82.02
N GLU A 249 26.17 -38.54 -82.92
CA GLU A 249 27.44 -37.84 -82.64
C GLU A 249 27.21 -36.34 -82.39
N ASN A 250 26.40 -35.68 -83.22
CA ASN A 250 25.98 -34.29 -82.98
C ASN A 250 25.15 -34.14 -81.69
N SER A 251 24.30 -35.13 -81.36
CA SER A 251 23.55 -35.16 -80.10
C SER A 251 24.46 -35.36 -78.89
N LEU A 252 25.52 -36.16 -79.02
CA LEU A 252 26.52 -36.38 -77.97
C LEU A 252 27.29 -35.08 -77.70
N TYR A 253 27.81 -34.42 -78.74
CA TYR A 253 28.50 -33.13 -78.59
C TYR A 253 27.61 -32.05 -77.97
N ALA A 254 26.33 -31.99 -78.37
CA ALA A 254 25.36 -31.09 -77.74
C ALA A 254 25.14 -31.40 -76.25
N LYS A 255 25.07 -32.68 -75.87
CA LYS A 255 24.97 -33.12 -74.47
C LYS A 255 26.23 -32.82 -73.68
N GLU A 256 27.42 -33.05 -74.23
CA GLU A 256 28.70 -32.72 -73.59
C GLU A 256 28.83 -31.22 -73.33
N LYS A 257 28.41 -30.38 -74.28
CA LYS A 257 28.34 -28.93 -74.09
C LYS A 257 27.37 -28.55 -72.96
N ILE A 258 26.17 -29.13 -72.92
CA ILE A 258 25.18 -28.90 -71.85
C ILE A 258 25.74 -29.36 -70.49
N ILE A 259 26.45 -30.50 -70.43
CA ILE A 259 27.09 -30.99 -69.22
C ILE A 259 28.18 -30.01 -68.74
N ALA A 260 28.98 -29.45 -69.65
CA ALA A 260 29.99 -28.44 -69.30
C ALA A 260 29.34 -27.14 -68.76
N GLU A 261 28.25 -26.68 -69.39
CA GLU A 261 27.49 -25.51 -68.93
C GLU A 261 26.87 -25.76 -67.54
N LEU A 262 26.22 -26.92 -67.33
CA LEU A 262 25.66 -27.33 -66.04
C LEU A 262 26.71 -27.50 -64.94
N ASN A 263 27.91 -28.01 -65.25
CA ASN A 263 29.00 -28.11 -64.27
C ASN A 263 29.52 -26.72 -63.84
N VAL A 264 29.58 -25.77 -64.77
CA VAL A 264 29.92 -24.37 -64.44
C VAL A 264 28.82 -23.71 -63.61
N GLU A 265 27.56 -24.02 -63.85
CA GLU A 265 26.44 -23.55 -63.03
C GLU A 265 26.43 -24.19 -61.63
N LEU A 266 26.68 -25.50 -61.53
CA LEU A 266 26.84 -26.20 -60.25
C LEU A 266 27.95 -25.56 -59.41
N HIS A 267 29.15 -25.36 -59.96
CA HIS A 267 30.23 -24.71 -59.20
C HIS A 267 29.94 -23.25 -58.82
N LYS A 268 29.15 -22.51 -59.62
CA LYS A 268 28.67 -21.18 -59.21
C LYS A 268 27.71 -21.27 -58.02
N LEU A 269 26.74 -22.18 -58.06
CA LEU A 269 25.78 -22.39 -56.97
C LEU A 269 26.45 -22.94 -55.70
N GLU A 270 27.42 -23.84 -55.83
CA GLU A 270 28.25 -24.33 -54.72
C GLU A 270 29.03 -23.19 -54.05
N ASN A 271 29.62 -22.28 -54.83
CA ASN A 271 30.31 -21.10 -54.29
C ASN A 271 29.34 -20.12 -53.59
N ILE A 272 28.15 -19.88 -54.16
CA ILE A 272 27.12 -19.04 -53.52
C ILE A 272 26.68 -19.67 -52.18
N LEU A 273 26.33 -20.95 -52.17
CA LEU A 273 25.98 -21.70 -50.96
C LEU A 273 27.12 -21.73 -49.92
N SER A 274 28.38 -21.78 -50.37
CA SER A 274 29.53 -21.70 -49.47
C SER A 274 29.64 -20.32 -48.81
N ASN A 275 29.43 -19.25 -49.57
CA ASN A 275 29.46 -17.88 -49.05
C ASN A 275 28.30 -17.63 -48.07
N GLU A 276 27.07 -18.00 -48.44
CA GLU A 276 25.89 -17.89 -47.56
C GLU A 276 26.08 -18.67 -46.24
N ARG A 277 26.67 -19.87 -46.30
CA ARG A 277 27.03 -20.64 -45.10
C ARG A 277 28.06 -19.92 -44.23
N GLU A 278 29.07 -19.29 -44.83
CA GLU A 278 30.07 -18.52 -44.09
C GLU A 278 29.46 -17.25 -43.46
N GLU A 279 28.57 -16.56 -44.18
CA GLU A 279 27.82 -15.41 -43.67
C GLU A 279 26.97 -15.80 -42.46
N HIS A 280 26.14 -16.84 -42.55
CA HIS A 280 25.35 -17.34 -41.42
C HIS A 280 26.21 -17.82 -40.24
N ILE A 281 27.35 -18.48 -40.49
CA ILE A 281 28.30 -18.83 -39.43
C ILE A 281 28.84 -17.58 -38.74
N ASN A 282 29.09 -16.49 -39.48
CA ASN A 282 29.56 -15.23 -38.92
C ASN A 282 28.46 -14.45 -38.21
N GLU A 283 27.20 -14.53 -38.64
CA GLU A 283 26.03 -14.03 -37.92
C GLU A 283 25.82 -14.77 -36.60
N ILE A 284 25.86 -16.10 -36.61
CA ILE A 284 25.77 -16.94 -35.41
C ILE A 284 26.88 -16.58 -34.40
N LYS A 285 28.12 -16.35 -34.86
CA LYS A 285 29.22 -15.89 -33.99
C LYS A 285 28.91 -14.52 -33.35
N LYS A 286 28.38 -13.56 -34.11
CA LYS A 286 28.00 -12.21 -33.60
C LYS A 286 26.84 -12.29 -32.61
N LEU A 287 25.82 -13.10 -32.91
CA LEU A 287 24.68 -13.32 -32.00
C LEU A 287 25.13 -14.01 -30.71
N ASN A 288 26.03 -14.98 -30.78
CA ASN A 288 26.60 -15.63 -29.60
C ASN A 288 27.46 -14.69 -28.75
N SER A 289 28.25 -13.78 -29.35
CA SER A 289 28.97 -12.76 -28.56
C SER A 289 28.02 -11.80 -27.85
N LEU A 290 26.98 -11.32 -28.54
CA LEU A 290 25.96 -10.45 -27.95
C LEU A 290 25.17 -11.17 -26.85
N LEU A 291 24.86 -12.46 -27.02
CA LEU A 291 24.20 -13.27 -26.00
C LEU A 291 25.06 -13.39 -24.75
N ASN A 292 26.35 -13.74 -24.89
CA ASN A 292 27.29 -13.82 -23.79
C ASN A 292 27.43 -12.48 -23.04
N GLU A 293 27.50 -11.35 -23.76
CA GLU A 293 27.52 -10.01 -23.17
C GLU A 293 26.24 -9.73 -22.35
N LYS A 294 25.07 -10.12 -22.87
CA LYS A 294 23.81 -9.99 -22.13
C LYS A 294 23.74 -10.90 -20.91
N GLU A 295 24.19 -12.15 -21.01
CA GLU A 295 24.27 -13.08 -19.87
C GLU A 295 25.17 -12.55 -18.76
N VAL A 296 26.35 -12.00 -19.09
CA VAL A 296 27.23 -11.35 -18.11
C VAL A 296 26.53 -10.16 -17.46
N SER A 297 25.92 -9.25 -18.23
CA SER A 297 25.21 -8.09 -17.67
C SER A 297 24.01 -8.47 -16.80
N LEU A 298 23.30 -9.55 -17.13
CA LEU A 298 22.21 -10.09 -16.31
C LEU A 298 22.73 -10.67 -15.00
N GLU A 299 23.89 -11.33 -15.02
CA GLU A 299 24.49 -11.92 -13.82
C GLU A 299 25.09 -10.83 -12.89
N GLU A 300 25.60 -9.74 -13.45
CA GLU A 300 25.99 -8.53 -12.71
C GLU A 300 24.76 -7.87 -12.06
N LEU A 301 23.69 -7.61 -12.80
CA LEU A 301 22.45 -7.05 -12.26
C LEU A 301 21.79 -7.95 -11.19
N LYS A 302 21.87 -9.28 -11.32
CA LYS A 302 21.44 -10.21 -10.26
C LYS A 302 22.28 -10.07 -8.99
N LYS A 303 23.61 -9.95 -9.11
CA LYS A 303 24.49 -9.72 -7.96
C LYS A 303 24.20 -8.38 -7.30
N GLU A 304 24.02 -7.31 -8.07
CA GLU A 304 23.57 -6.02 -7.53
C GLU A 304 22.24 -6.15 -6.77
N LEU A 305 21.26 -6.84 -7.36
CA LEU A 305 19.95 -7.06 -6.73
C LEU A 305 20.07 -7.88 -5.42
N GLN A 306 20.98 -8.85 -5.35
CA GLN A 306 21.29 -9.60 -4.13
C GLN A 306 22.01 -8.75 -3.06
N THR A 307 22.85 -7.79 -3.45
CA THR A 307 23.52 -6.88 -2.50
C THR A 307 22.60 -5.79 -1.93
N ARG A 308 21.45 -5.53 -2.57
CA ARG A 308 20.46 -4.58 -2.03
C ARG A 308 19.85 -5.13 -0.74
N PRO A 309 19.64 -4.28 0.29
CA PRO A 309 19.05 -4.71 1.55
C PRO A 309 17.68 -5.35 1.28
N THR A 310 17.51 -6.58 1.78
CA THR A 310 16.29 -7.37 1.54
C THR A 310 15.05 -6.64 2.06
N THR A 311 13.90 -6.84 1.42
CA THR A 311 12.62 -6.22 1.81
C THR A 311 12.32 -6.42 3.30
N LYS A 312 12.59 -7.63 3.82
CA LYS A 312 12.47 -7.95 5.26
C LYS A 312 13.32 -7.03 6.14
N LEU A 313 14.58 -6.77 5.77
CA LEU A 313 15.45 -5.84 6.52
C LEU A 313 14.92 -4.39 6.43
N ILE A 314 14.42 -3.97 5.28
CA ILE A 314 13.80 -2.65 5.10
C ILE A 314 12.53 -2.53 5.96
N ASP A 315 11.69 -3.56 6.00
CA ASP A 315 10.46 -3.61 6.79
C ASP A 315 10.77 -3.64 8.29
N ASP A 316 11.80 -4.37 8.71
CA ASP A 316 12.25 -4.40 10.11
C ASP A 316 12.90 -3.08 10.54
N LEU A 317 13.61 -2.40 9.64
CA LEU A 317 14.09 -1.03 9.87
C LEU A 317 12.92 -0.03 9.93
N ARG A 318 11.90 -0.16 9.07
CA ARG A 318 10.67 0.66 9.13
C ARG A 318 9.91 0.45 10.43
N LYS A 319 9.75 -0.78 10.90
CA LYS A 319 9.16 -1.10 12.22
C LYS A 319 9.97 -0.47 13.35
N LYS A 320 11.30 -0.62 13.34
CA LYS A 320 12.20 0.01 14.34
C LYS A 320 12.06 1.53 14.33
N VAL A 321 12.02 2.18 13.16
CA VAL A 321 11.81 3.63 13.04
C VAL A 321 10.42 4.04 13.55
N LYS A 322 9.35 3.32 13.20
CA LYS A 322 7.98 3.63 13.68
C LYS A 322 7.86 3.51 15.20
N ILE A 323 8.50 2.51 15.81
CA ILE A 323 8.57 2.35 17.27
C ILE A 323 9.40 3.47 17.91
N LEU A 324 10.56 3.82 17.33
CA LEU A 324 11.37 4.93 17.81
C LEU A 324 10.65 6.28 17.68
N GLN A 325 9.83 6.47 16.64
CA GLN A 325 8.95 7.63 16.52
C GLN A 325 7.86 7.62 17.60
N ALA A 326 7.20 6.49 17.84
CA ALA A 326 6.18 6.36 18.87
C ALA A 326 6.72 6.66 20.28
N VAL A 327 7.86 6.03 20.64
CA VAL A 327 8.53 6.18 21.95
C VAL A 327 9.18 7.56 22.10
N GLY A 328 9.73 8.12 21.02
CA GLY A 328 10.43 9.41 21.03
C GLY A 328 9.52 10.63 20.99
N TYR A 329 8.33 10.53 20.37
CA TYR A 329 7.46 11.69 20.11
C TYR A 329 6.05 11.60 20.72
N ASN A 330 5.65 10.48 21.34
CA ASN A 330 4.35 10.31 22.03
C ASN A 330 3.12 10.80 21.23
N SER A 331 3.21 10.73 19.89
CA SER A 331 2.24 11.30 18.95
C SER A 331 2.05 10.36 17.76
N ILE A 332 1.48 9.19 18.03
CA ILE A 332 0.90 8.31 17.01
C ILE A 332 -0.51 7.98 17.46
N GLU A 333 -1.46 8.16 16.56
CA GLU A 333 -2.88 7.86 16.73
C GLU A 333 -3.04 6.35 17.03
N ALA A 334 -3.89 6.00 17.99
CA ALA A 334 -3.93 4.65 18.58
C ALA A 334 -4.22 3.53 17.57
N GLU A 335 -4.85 3.86 16.44
CA GLU A 335 -5.21 2.93 15.36
C GLU A 335 -3.98 2.39 14.61
N ASP A 336 -2.87 3.13 14.63
CA ASP A 336 -1.67 2.83 13.83
C ASP A 336 -0.61 2.01 14.62
N TRP A 337 -0.89 1.73 15.90
CA TRP A 337 -0.13 0.86 16.81
C TRP A 337 -0.40 -0.63 16.55
N GLU A 338 -1.67 -1.06 16.48
CA GLU A 338 -2.04 -2.48 16.38
C GLU A 338 -1.44 -3.17 15.14
N VAL A 339 -1.31 -2.43 14.03
CA VAL A 339 -0.69 -2.91 12.79
C VAL A 339 0.81 -3.14 12.96
N ALA A 340 1.49 -2.27 13.72
CA ALA A 340 2.95 -2.29 13.91
C ALA A 340 3.41 -3.38 14.88
N THR A 341 2.57 -3.77 15.84
CA THR A 341 2.94 -4.69 16.95
C THR A 341 2.44 -6.13 16.76
N SER A 342 1.77 -6.42 15.65
CA SER A 342 1.29 -7.75 15.23
C SER A 342 2.36 -8.86 15.10
N GLY A 343 3.66 -8.53 15.24
CA GLY A 343 4.73 -9.51 15.39
C GLY A 343 4.74 -10.14 16.78
N GLN A 344 4.71 -11.48 16.87
CA GLN A 344 4.56 -12.23 18.12
C GLN A 344 5.67 -11.98 19.18
N GLU A 345 6.90 -11.71 18.74
CA GLU A 345 8.01 -11.28 19.60
C GLU A 345 7.91 -9.78 19.98
N MET A 346 7.32 -9.00 19.07
CA MET A 346 6.89 -7.60 19.17
C MET A 346 6.07 -7.32 20.43
N SER A 347 4.88 -7.90 20.38
CA SER A 347 3.86 -7.87 21.42
C SER A 347 4.38 -8.33 22.80
N LYS A 348 5.35 -9.26 22.84
CA LYS A 348 5.95 -9.72 24.09
C LYS A 348 6.86 -8.67 24.74
N LEU A 349 7.67 -7.95 23.96
CA LEU A 349 8.49 -6.84 24.47
C LEU A 349 7.63 -5.64 24.88
N GLU A 350 6.61 -5.31 24.09
CA GLU A 350 5.63 -4.27 24.39
C GLU A 350 4.88 -4.56 25.70
N SER A 351 4.36 -5.77 25.87
CA SER A 351 3.70 -6.21 27.11
C SER A 351 4.61 -6.07 28.33
N LEU A 352 5.88 -6.46 28.22
CA LEU A 352 6.87 -6.30 29.30
C LEU A 352 7.20 -4.84 29.61
N LEU A 353 7.24 -3.96 28.59
CA LEU A 353 7.46 -2.52 28.78
C LEU A 353 6.25 -1.85 29.45
N LEU A 354 5.02 -2.18 29.03
CA LEU A 354 3.80 -1.68 29.65
C LEU A 354 3.65 -2.15 31.10
N ASP A 355 3.93 -3.42 31.40
CA ASP A 355 3.92 -3.95 32.77
C ASP A 355 4.99 -3.31 33.65
N LYS A 356 6.18 -3.04 33.11
CA LYS A 356 7.23 -2.33 33.85
C LYS A 356 6.86 -0.87 34.08
N ASN A 357 6.27 -0.19 33.09
CA ASN A 357 5.82 1.19 33.23
C ASN A 357 4.73 1.31 34.30
N ARG A 358 3.68 0.47 34.25
CA ARG A 358 2.63 0.39 35.28
C ARG A 358 3.17 0.14 36.70
N LYS A 359 4.21 -0.68 36.84
CA LYS A 359 4.89 -0.90 38.14
C LYS A 359 5.62 0.35 38.61
N MET A 360 6.41 0.99 37.73
CA MET A 360 7.08 2.26 38.04
C MET A 360 6.08 3.36 38.40
N GLU A 361 4.95 3.47 37.69
CA GLU A 361 3.85 4.39 38.00
C GLU A 361 3.25 4.09 39.38
N HIS A 362 2.99 2.82 39.70
CA HIS A 362 2.47 2.42 41.00
C HIS A 362 3.45 2.76 42.14
N GLU A 363 4.73 2.41 42.01
CA GLU A 363 5.79 2.76 42.96
C GLU A 363 5.89 4.28 43.15
N LEU A 364 5.81 5.06 42.06
CA LEU A 364 5.82 6.52 42.09
C LEU A 364 4.58 7.08 42.82
N THR A 365 3.38 6.53 42.59
CA THR A 365 2.17 6.92 43.35
C THR A 365 2.28 6.56 44.83
N GLN A 366 2.83 5.40 45.17
CA GLN A 366 3.03 4.96 46.55
C GLN A 366 4.02 5.88 47.28
N LEU A 367 5.15 6.20 46.65
CA LEU A 367 6.14 7.14 47.19
C LEU A 367 5.57 8.56 47.34
N LYS A 368 4.72 9.03 46.41
CA LYS A 368 4.00 10.30 46.55
C LYS A 368 3.05 10.31 47.76
N VAL A 369 2.29 9.23 47.98
CA VAL A 369 1.41 9.11 49.15
C VAL A 369 2.25 9.12 50.43
N GLN A 370 3.30 8.31 50.51
CA GLN A 370 4.21 8.30 51.67
C GLN A 370 4.85 9.68 51.91
N LEU A 371 5.22 10.42 50.87
CA LEU A 371 5.74 11.78 51.01
C LEU A 371 4.67 12.75 51.55
N SER A 372 3.41 12.64 51.10
CA SER A 372 2.29 13.43 51.65
C SER A 372 1.98 13.10 53.12
N GLU A 373 2.09 11.83 53.52
CA GLU A 373 1.96 11.41 54.92
C GLU A 373 3.10 12.00 55.77
N ARG A 374 4.35 11.85 55.34
CA ARG A 374 5.53 12.35 56.07
C ARG A 374 5.57 13.87 56.17
N THR A 375 5.12 14.60 55.14
CA THR A 375 5.00 16.06 55.20
C THR A 375 3.92 16.49 56.19
N SER A 376 2.73 15.85 56.21
CA SER A 376 1.70 16.16 57.22
C SER A 376 2.15 15.88 58.67
N LEU A 377 2.97 14.84 58.87
CA LEU A 377 3.57 14.54 60.18
C LEU A 377 4.64 15.57 60.57
N LEU A 378 5.43 16.05 59.61
CA LEU A 378 6.40 17.12 59.81
C LEU A 378 5.69 18.44 60.19
N GLU A 379 4.67 18.84 59.44
CA GLU A 379 3.85 20.04 59.75
C GLU A 379 3.25 19.96 61.17
N SER A 380 2.76 18.79 61.58
CA SER A 380 2.25 18.57 62.94
C SER A 380 3.34 18.67 64.02
N ALA A 381 4.58 18.26 63.72
CA ALA A 381 5.71 18.39 64.62
C ALA A 381 6.20 19.85 64.70
N GLU A 382 6.32 20.54 63.55
CA GLU A 382 6.69 21.95 63.46
C GLU A 382 5.68 22.84 64.20
N ALA A 383 4.38 22.59 64.05
CA ALA A 383 3.33 23.29 64.80
C ALA A 383 3.51 23.15 66.33
N LYS A 384 3.87 21.95 66.82
CA LYS A 384 4.18 21.72 68.24
C LYS A 384 5.45 22.43 68.68
N VAL A 385 6.48 22.51 67.84
CA VAL A 385 7.70 23.28 68.13
C VAL A 385 7.38 24.77 68.23
N VAL A 386 6.54 25.31 67.34
CA VAL A 386 6.07 26.71 67.41
C VAL A 386 5.26 26.95 68.69
N GLU A 387 4.38 26.03 69.09
CA GLU A 387 3.62 26.13 70.34
C GLU A 387 4.53 26.10 71.58
N LEU A 388 5.49 25.17 71.63
CA LEU A 388 6.42 25.04 72.75
C LEU A 388 7.39 26.22 72.83
N THR A 389 7.89 26.73 71.71
CA THR A 389 8.73 27.94 71.70
C THR A 389 7.93 29.19 72.11
N ALA A 390 6.66 29.30 71.74
CA ALA A 390 5.77 30.36 72.25
C ALA A 390 5.61 30.28 73.78
N LYS A 391 5.40 29.08 74.33
CA LYS A 391 5.33 28.84 75.79
C LYS A 391 6.65 29.19 76.51
N VAL A 392 7.80 28.81 75.94
CA VAL A 392 9.12 29.18 76.47
C VAL A 392 9.32 30.70 76.45
N ASN A 393 8.94 31.38 75.37
CA ASN A 393 9.02 32.84 75.28
C ASN A 393 8.10 33.54 76.31
N GLU A 394 6.92 32.98 76.59
CA GLU A 394 6.02 33.48 77.64
C GLU A 394 6.61 33.28 79.04
N GLN A 395 7.19 32.11 79.32
CA GLN A 395 7.91 31.84 80.56
C GLN A 395 9.11 32.77 80.74
N GLN A 396 9.93 32.99 79.70
CA GLN A 396 11.05 33.94 79.73
C GLN A 396 10.58 35.38 80.02
N ARG A 397 9.47 35.83 79.44
CA ARG A 397 8.88 37.13 79.75
C ARG A 397 8.35 37.22 81.19
N LEU A 398 7.84 36.13 81.75
CA LEU A 398 7.41 36.08 83.15
C LEU A 398 8.62 36.15 84.08
N ILE A 399 9.68 35.38 83.78
CA ILE A 399 10.94 35.39 84.52
C ILE A 399 11.56 36.79 84.48
N GLN A 400 11.68 37.42 83.31
CA GLN A 400 12.21 38.78 83.20
C GLN A 400 11.42 39.79 84.04
N LYS A 401 10.08 39.72 84.04
CA LYS A 401 9.25 40.57 84.92
C LYS A 401 9.52 40.32 86.40
N LEU A 402 9.65 39.06 86.81
CA LEU A 402 9.96 38.72 88.20
C LEU A 402 11.37 39.16 88.60
N GLU A 403 12.35 39.07 87.69
CA GLU A 403 13.70 39.61 87.88
C GLU A 403 13.70 41.14 87.99
N ASP A 404 12.95 41.83 87.12
CA ASP A 404 12.77 43.28 87.16
C ASP A 404 12.05 43.73 88.46
N ASP A 405 10.99 43.03 88.88
CA ASP A 405 10.27 43.25 90.14
C ASP A 405 11.17 43.03 91.37
N ILE A 406 12.03 42.00 91.34
CA ILE A 406 13.03 41.73 92.38
C ILE A 406 14.05 42.86 92.43
N LEU A 407 14.61 43.27 91.28
CA LEU A 407 15.57 44.38 91.18
C LEU A 407 14.95 45.70 91.67
N GLN A 408 13.68 45.96 91.35
CA GLN A 408 12.94 47.12 91.81
C GLN A 408 12.67 47.06 93.32
N GLY A 409 12.33 45.89 93.86
CA GLY A 409 12.17 45.64 95.30
C GLY A 409 13.46 45.88 96.10
N TYR A 410 14.62 45.47 95.59
CA TYR A 410 15.93 45.72 96.21
C TYR A 410 16.38 47.19 96.17
N SER A 411 15.70 48.07 95.43
CA SER A 411 16.01 49.51 95.41
C SER A 411 15.47 50.29 96.63
N SER A 412 14.56 49.70 97.41
CA SER A 412 14.02 50.29 98.64
C SER A 412 14.72 49.74 99.89
N LYS A 413 15.20 50.67 100.73
CA LYS A 413 16.26 50.47 101.73
C LYS A 413 15.93 49.60 102.96
N ASP A 414 17.01 49.00 103.48
CA ASP A 414 17.36 48.77 104.90
C ASP A 414 16.56 47.74 105.73
N ARG A 415 17.11 46.51 105.89
CA ARG A 415 17.82 46.09 107.13
C ARG A 415 18.26 44.60 107.18
N LYS A 416 19.57 44.40 107.43
CA LYS A 416 20.14 43.62 108.56
C LYS A 416 19.59 42.21 108.87
N GLY A 417 20.40 41.14 108.71
CA GLY A 417 20.14 39.89 109.44
C GLY A 417 20.81 38.60 108.93
N THR A 418 21.90 38.23 109.59
CA THR A 418 22.63 36.95 109.55
C THR A 418 21.78 35.67 109.72
N ARG A 419 22.20 34.57 109.06
CA ARG A 419 21.94 33.13 109.35
C ARG A 419 20.52 32.56 109.15
N PHE A 420 20.43 31.55 108.28
CA PHE A 420 20.00 30.19 108.67
C PHE A 420 20.54 29.14 107.69
N ASP A 421 21.15 28.07 108.22
CA ASP A 421 21.63 26.91 107.47
C ASP A 421 20.59 25.77 107.47
N ASN A 422 20.75 24.80 106.57
CA ASN A 422 20.15 23.47 106.53
C ASN A 422 18.61 23.31 106.48
N TRP A 423 18.14 22.66 105.41
CA TRP A 423 17.21 21.52 105.52
C TRP A 423 17.51 20.48 104.43
N ASP A 424 18.05 19.33 104.86
CA ASP A 424 18.20 18.13 104.02
C ASP A 424 16.86 17.40 103.86
N LEU A 425 16.65 16.77 102.71
CA LEU A 425 15.82 15.55 102.59
C LEU A 425 16.43 14.59 101.56
N SER A 426 16.92 13.47 102.05
CA SER A 426 17.51 12.37 101.28
C SER A 426 16.51 11.23 101.02
N GLU A 427 16.73 10.53 99.91
CA GLU A 427 16.44 9.10 99.65
C GLU A 427 15.06 8.48 100.00
N SER A 428 14.38 8.04 98.92
CA SER A 428 13.81 6.69 98.81
C SER A 428 13.89 6.33 97.32
N GLY A 429 14.34 5.16 96.86
CA GLY A 429 14.56 3.88 97.52
C GLY A 429 13.80 2.81 96.73
N GLY A 430 14.47 2.09 95.84
CA GLY A 430 13.79 1.25 94.83
C GLY A 430 14.75 0.47 93.93
N THR A 431 15.60 -0.34 94.53
CA THR A 431 16.51 -1.26 93.83
C THR A 431 15.81 -2.59 93.51
N GLU A 432 16.16 -3.14 92.34
CA GLU A 432 16.11 -4.56 91.91
C GLU A 432 14.84 -5.12 91.23
N PRO A 433 14.98 -6.16 90.37
CA PRO A 433 16.12 -6.51 89.48
C PRO A 433 15.68 -6.83 88.03
N LEU A 434 16.65 -7.12 87.13
CA LEU A 434 16.68 -8.32 86.25
C LEU A 434 17.81 -8.26 85.18
N GLU A 435 18.87 -9.00 85.45
CA GLU A 435 19.71 -9.84 84.58
C GLU A 435 20.00 -9.49 83.09
N PHE A 436 21.30 -9.35 82.78
CA PHE A 436 21.96 -9.70 81.50
C PHE A 436 21.79 -11.22 81.21
N PRO A 437 21.84 -11.76 79.95
CA PRO A 437 22.97 -11.55 79.02
C PRO A 437 22.80 -11.62 77.47
N ILE A 438 23.67 -10.85 76.79
CA ILE A 438 24.46 -11.17 75.56
C ILE A 438 23.74 -11.56 74.24
N LEU A 439 23.95 -10.72 73.19
CA LEU A 439 24.26 -10.99 71.75
C LEU A 439 23.62 -9.90 70.84
N GLN A 440 24.26 -9.33 69.79
CA GLN A 440 25.67 -9.26 69.39
C GLN A 440 25.89 -8.03 68.44
N ASN A 441 27.12 -7.88 67.92
CA ASN A 441 27.64 -6.94 66.91
C ASN A 441 26.88 -6.92 65.56
N SER A 442 26.95 -5.89 64.69
CA SER A 442 28.16 -5.15 64.30
C SER A 442 27.95 -3.70 63.84
N LEU A 443 28.98 -2.87 64.04
CA LEU A 443 29.20 -1.60 63.34
C LEU A 443 29.66 -1.86 61.90
N GLU A 444 29.44 -0.89 60.99
CA GLU A 444 30.52 -0.13 60.30
C GLU A 444 29.97 0.95 59.35
N GLY A 445 30.67 2.11 59.27
CA GLY A 445 30.58 3.14 58.21
C GLY A 445 29.20 3.84 57.97
N GLY A 446 29.02 5.16 58.08
CA GLY A 446 29.95 6.27 58.24
C GLY A 446 30.24 7.00 56.91
N ALA A 447 29.48 8.07 56.60
CA ALA A 447 29.93 9.26 55.84
C ALA A 447 28.80 10.31 55.69
N SER A 448 29.19 11.59 55.64
CA SER A 448 28.31 12.77 55.56
C SER A 448 27.93 13.16 54.12
N PRO A 449 26.93 14.05 53.90
CA PRO A 449 26.42 14.36 52.55
C PRO A 449 27.29 15.38 51.80
N CYS A 450 27.32 15.28 50.46
CA CYS A 450 27.89 16.30 49.58
C CYS A 450 26.84 16.82 48.58
N TYR A 451 26.90 18.14 48.34
CA TYR A 451 26.10 18.85 47.35
C TYR A 451 26.41 18.39 45.91
N PRO A 452 25.46 18.50 44.97
CA PRO A 452 25.77 18.41 43.55
C PRO A 452 26.37 19.73 43.03
N GLN A 453 27.47 19.63 42.28
CA GLN A 453 27.94 20.66 41.36
C GLN A 453 28.01 20.09 39.92
N PRO A 454 27.92 20.94 38.89
CA PRO A 454 27.70 20.51 37.51
C PRO A 454 28.99 20.23 36.74
N LEU A 455 28.89 19.34 35.74
CA LEU A 455 29.80 19.24 34.59
C LEU A 455 28.87 19.11 33.36
N GLU A 456 28.76 20.14 32.52
CA GLU A 456 29.68 20.52 31.44
C GLU A 456 29.70 19.57 30.24
N LEU A 457 29.44 20.17 29.07
CA LEU A 457 29.62 19.59 27.75
C LEU A 457 31.10 19.40 27.43
N LEU A 458 31.44 18.36 26.67
CA LEU A 458 32.40 18.47 25.55
C LEU A 458 32.40 17.20 24.68
N LEU A 459 32.23 17.42 23.36
CA LEU A 459 32.52 16.55 22.21
C LEU A 459 31.76 15.20 22.12
#